data_AF-A0A957GPX4-F1
#
_entry.id   AF-A0A957GPX4-F1
#
_cell.length_a   1.000
_cell.length_b   1.000
_cell.length_c   1.000
_cell.angle_alpha   90.00
_cell.angle_beta   90.00
_cell.angle_gamma   90.00
#
_symmetry.space_group_name_H-M   'P 1'
#
loop_
_entity.id
_entity.type
_entity.pdbx_description
1 polymer ?
#
loop_
_entity_poly.entity_id
_entity_poly.type
_entity_poly.pdbx_seq_one_letter_code
_entity_poly.pdbx_strand_id
1 'polypeptide(L)'
;MGATRTNYEIAVQDFKRARREAALQQLLSRVNGRSNELLAYDQIIEKLKVVDSVGRGLQEIPLDAIVGSVGRYQDFTRTFLPKKDSDEGRWAGVKTAVLDMRGWPPIDVYKIGEA
;
A
#
# COMPACT_ATOMS: atom_id res chain seq x y z
N MET A 1 -9.53 -26.17 11.82
CA MET A 1 -8.78 -25.17 12.64
C MET A 1 -7.28 -25.06 12.30
N GLY A 2 -6.64 -26.02 11.62
CA GLY A 2 -5.20 -25.93 11.31
C GLY A 2 -4.81 -24.97 10.18
N ALA A 3 -5.58 -24.91 9.08
CA ALA A 3 -5.21 -24.15 7.88
C ALA A 3 -5.06 -22.64 8.10
N THR A 4 -5.97 -22.00 8.86
CA THR A 4 -5.90 -20.57 9.16
C THR A 4 -4.66 -20.18 9.95
N ARG A 5 -4.19 -21.05 10.87
CA ARG A 5 -2.95 -20.82 11.62
C ARG A 5 -1.74 -20.86 10.70
N THR A 6 -1.69 -21.84 9.80
CA THR A 6 -0.64 -21.95 8.78
C THR A 6 -0.65 -20.74 7.83
N ASN A 7 -1.82 -20.30 7.38
CA ASN A 7 -1.96 -19.12 6.52
C ASN A 7 -1.47 -17.83 7.21
N TYR A 8 -1.76 -17.68 8.50
CA TYR A 8 -1.26 -16.55 9.28
C TYR A 8 0.27 -16.56 9.42
N GLU A 9 0.87 -17.73 9.67
CA GLU A 9 2.33 -17.87 9.75
C GLU A 9 3.02 -17.55 8.41
N ILE A 10 2.47 -18.02 7.29
CA ILE A 10 2.91 -17.66 5.93
C ILE A 10 2.83 -16.14 5.75
N ALA A 11 1.71 -15.54 6.18
CA ALA A 11 1.53 -14.12 6.07
C ALA A 11 2.57 -13.33 6.89
N VAL A 12 2.84 -13.72 8.14
CA VAL A 12 3.90 -13.07 8.95
C VAL A 12 5.27 -13.17 8.27
N GLN A 13 5.61 -14.32 7.66
CA GLN A 13 6.89 -14.47 6.95
C GLN A 13 7.01 -13.55 5.73
N ASP A 14 5.93 -13.43 4.96
CA ASP A 14 5.89 -12.56 3.79
C ASP A 14 5.98 -11.08 4.18
N PHE A 15 5.34 -10.66 5.28
CA PHE A 15 5.52 -9.31 5.83
C PHE A 15 6.99 -9.04 6.17
N LYS A 16 7.64 -9.98 6.87
CA LYS A 16 9.07 -9.84 7.22
C LYS A 16 9.96 -9.75 5.99
N ARG A 17 9.63 -10.47 4.92
CA ARG A 17 10.34 -10.33 3.62
C ARG A 17 10.15 -8.92 3.04
N ALA A 18 8.92 -8.43 2.99
CA ALA A 18 8.60 -7.09 2.50
C ALA A 18 9.27 -5.98 3.33
N ARG A 19 9.37 -6.13 4.66
CA ARG A 19 10.10 -5.20 5.54
C ARG A 19 11.59 -5.14 5.23
N ARG A 20 12.24 -6.28 4.99
CA ARG A 20 13.66 -6.32 4.60
C ARG A 20 13.89 -5.65 3.25
N GLU A 21 13.00 -5.90 2.30
CA GLU A 21 13.05 -5.25 0.98
C GLU A 21 12.84 -3.73 1.09
N ALA A 22 11.88 -3.29 1.92
CA ALA A 22 11.66 -1.87 2.19
C ALA A 22 12.92 -1.21 2.76
N ALA A 23 13.59 -1.86 3.71
CA ALA A 23 14.83 -1.36 4.30
C ALA A 23 15.94 -1.22 3.24
N LEU A 24 16.10 -2.22 2.36
CA LEU A 24 17.06 -2.15 1.25
C LEU A 24 16.73 -0.99 0.30
N GLN A 25 15.46 -0.85 -0.11
CA GLN A 25 15.05 0.27 -0.97
C GLN A 25 15.33 1.62 -0.31
N GLN A 26 15.10 1.77 1.00
CA GLN A 26 15.40 2.99 1.73
C GLN A 26 16.90 3.31 1.75
N LEU A 27 17.76 2.31 1.94
CA LEU A 27 19.21 2.50 1.88
C LEU A 27 19.67 2.93 0.49
N LEU A 28 19.24 2.22 -0.56
CA LEU A 28 19.61 2.53 -1.95
C LEU A 28 19.15 3.93 -2.39
N SER A 29 17.97 4.34 -1.94
CA SER A 29 17.41 5.65 -2.30
C SER A 29 18.20 6.80 -1.69
N ARG A 30 18.76 6.61 -0.49
CA ARG A 30 19.67 7.59 0.13
C ARG A 30 20.99 7.72 -0.64
N VAL A 31 21.49 6.62 -1.19
CA VAL A 31 22.74 6.61 -1.99
C VAL A 31 22.52 7.29 -3.35
N ASN A 32 21.39 7.00 -4.02
CA ASN A 32 21.13 7.47 -5.38
C ASN A 32 20.41 8.82 -5.44
N GLY A 33 20.07 9.43 -4.29
CA GLY A 33 19.37 10.72 -4.21
C GLY A 33 17.93 10.72 -4.76
N ARG A 34 17.33 9.55 -4.99
CA ARG A 34 15.96 9.43 -5.52
C ARG A 34 14.96 9.38 -4.37
N SER A 35 13.82 10.06 -4.53
CA SER A 35 12.73 9.97 -3.55
C SER A 35 12.11 8.57 -3.54
N ASN A 36 11.97 8.01 -2.34
CA ASN A 36 11.32 6.72 -2.07
C ASN A 36 10.05 6.89 -1.21
N GLU A 37 9.39 8.02 -1.42
CA GLU A 37 8.13 8.34 -0.76
C GLU A 37 6.98 8.18 -1.74
N LEU A 38 5.86 7.69 -1.20
CA LEU A 38 4.59 7.72 -1.92
C LEU A 38 4.14 9.16 -2.09
N LEU A 39 3.40 9.38 -3.17
CA LEU A 39 2.75 10.65 -3.39
C LEU A 39 1.65 10.87 -2.32
N ALA A 40 1.71 12.02 -1.67
CA ALA A 40 0.72 12.45 -0.69
C ALA A 40 -0.43 13.14 -1.43
N TYR A 41 -1.64 12.58 -1.30
CA TYR A 41 -2.83 13.06 -2.03
C TYR A 41 -3.14 14.53 -1.74
N ASP A 42 -3.12 14.92 -0.47
CA ASP A 42 -3.34 16.28 0.03
C ASP A 42 -2.41 17.31 -0.65
N GLN A 43 -1.12 16.97 -0.76
CA GLN A 43 -0.14 17.83 -1.43
C GLN A 43 -0.36 17.93 -2.95
N ILE A 44 -0.97 16.92 -3.57
CA ILE A 44 -1.26 16.95 -5.00
C ILE A 44 -2.49 17.81 -5.26
N ILE A 45 -3.58 17.62 -4.53
CA ILE A 45 -4.84 18.34 -4.78
C ILE A 45 -4.71 19.84 -4.50
N GLU A 46 -3.93 20.23 -3.49
CA GLU A 46 -3.67 21.64 -3.19
C GLU A 46 -2.97 22.34 -4.37
N LYS A 47 -2.00 21.66 -4.99
CA LYS A 47 -1.28 22.17 -6.16
C LYS A 47 -2.15 22.22 -7.41
N LEU A 48 -3.06 21.27 -7.57
CA LEU A 48 -3.95 21.16 -8.73
C LEU A 48 -5.19 22.06 -8.62
N LYS A 49 -5.46 22.68 -7.46
CA LYS A 49 -6.66 23.50 -7.20
C LYS A 49 -7.96 22.80 -7.60
N VAL A 50 -8.04 21.49 -7.33
CA VAL A 50 -9.21 20.68 -7.72
C VAL A 50 -10.42 21.14 -6.89
N VAL A 51 -11.47 21.59 -7.57
CA VAL A 51 -12.68 22.13 -6.92
C VAL A 51 -13.78 21.07 -6.83
N ASP A 52 -13.75 20.04 -7.67
CA ASP A 52 -14.83 19.06 -7.78
C ASP A 52 -14.31 17.63 -8.01
N SER A 53 -15.01 16.64 -7.46
CA SER A 53 -14.70 15.21 -7.60
C SER A 53 -15.97 14.45 -7.94
N VAL A 54 -15.95 13.70 -9.04
CA VAL A 54 -17.09 12.90 -9.48
C VAL A 54 -16.94 11.45 -9.03
N GLY A 55 -17.99 10.91 -8.40
CA GLY A 55 -18.06 9.49 -8.05
C GLY A 55 -18.04 8.61 -9.30
N ARG A 56 -17.06 7.70 -9.38
CA ARG A 56 -16.87 6.78 -10.52
C ARG A 56 -17.50 5.40 -10.32
N GLY A 57 -18.00 5.11 -9.12
CA GLY A 57 -18.51 3.79 -8.74
C GLY A 57 -17.40 2.75 -8.57
N LEU A 58 -17.79 1.48 -8.48
CA LEU A 58 -16.86 0.35 -8.37
C LEU A 58 -16.18 0.09 -9.73
N GLN A 59 -14.85 0.06 -9.74
CA GLN A 59 -14.06 -0.19 -10.94
C GLN A 59 -12.85 -1.06 -10.61
N GLU A 60 -12.41 -1.87 -11.57
CA GLU A 60 -11.10 -2.51 -11.51
C GLU A 60 -10.01 -1.47 -11.81
N ILE A 61 -8.95 -1.50 -11.02
CA ILE A 61 -7.83 -0.56 -11.12
C ILE A 61 -6.53 -1.33 -11.38
N PRO A 62 -5.77 -0.98 -12.43
CA PRO A 62 -4.42 -1.50 -12.62
C PRO A 62 -3.52 -1.16 -11.42
N LEU A 63 -2.68 -2.09 -10.99
CA LEU A 63 -1.80 -1.87 -9.82
C LEU A 63 -0.78 -0.75 -10.05
N ASP A 64 -0.34 -0.55 -11.29
CA ASP A 64 0.58 0.50 -11.70
C ASP A 64 -0.05 1.90 -11.74
N ALA A 65 -1.39 1.99 -11.76
CA ALA A 65 -2.12 3.25 -11.58
C ALA A 65 -2.16 3.70 -10.11
N ILE A 66 -1.85 2.82 -9.15
CA ILE A 66 -1.81 3.17 -7.73
C ILE A 66 -0.45 3.84 -7.43
N VAL A 67 -0.44 5.18 -7.47
CA VAL A 67 0.80 5.97 -7.36
C VAL A 67 1.01 6.67 -6.01
N GLY A 68 0.02 6.63 -5.12
CA GLY A 68 0.03 7.38 -3.87
C GLY A 68 -1.01 6.89 -2.86
N SER A 69 -1.14 7.62 -1.74
CA SER A 69 -2.08 7.26 -0.69
C SER A 69 -2.76 8.49 -0.09
N VAL A 70 -4.02 8.32 0.28
CA VAL A 70 -4.81 9.29 1.06
C VAL A 70 -4.47 9.05 2.54
N GLY A 71 -3.37 9.66 2.98
CA GLY A 71 -2.80 9.43 4.32
C GLY A 71 -1.89 8.21 4.38
N ARG A 72 -1.13 8.07 5.48
CA ARG A 72 -0.12 7.01 5.70
C ARG A 72 0.93 6.86 4.59
N TYR A 73 1.09 7.84 3.69
CA TYR A 73 2.08 7.82 2.61
C TYR A 73 3.53 7.70 3.12
N GLN A 74 3.78 8.09 4.37
CA GLN A 74 5.07 7.93 5.05
C GLN A 74 5.32 6.52 5.60
N ASP A 75 4.26 5.70 5.72
CA ASP A 75 4.33 4.36 6.30
C ASP A 75 4.82 3.32 5.27
N PHE A 76 4.91 3.69 4.00
CA PHE A 76 5.30 2.81 2.92
C PHE A 76 6.36 3.39 2.01
N THR A 77 7.14 2.54 1.34
CA THR A 77 8.01 2.94 0.23
C THR A 77 7.18 3.35 -0.98
N ARG A 78 7.83 3.94 -1.98
CA ARG A 78 7.18 4.30 -3.24
C ARG A 78 6.57 3.11 -3.99
N THR A 79 6.93 1.88 -3.62
CA THR A 79 6.38 0.62 -4.14
C THR A 79 5.44 -0.08 -3.15
N PHE A 80 4.89 0.67 -2.18
CA PHE A 80 3.94 0.18 -1.17
C PHE A 80 4.50 -0.88 -0.20
N LEU A 81 5.82 -0.99 -0.04
CA LEU A 81 6.41 -1.87 0.96
C LEU A 81 6.36 -1.24 2.36
N PRO A 82 6.02 -2.00 3.43
CA PRO A 82 5.85 -1.45 4.77
C PRO A 82 7.15 -0.94 5.37
N LYS A 83 7.10 0.23 6.02
CA LYS A 83 8.22 0.84 6.76
C LYS A 83 8.16 0.62 8.26
N LYS A 84 7.00 0.24 8.81
CA LYS A 84 6.76 0.10 10.25
C LYS A 84 6.47 -1.36 10.62
N ASP A 85 7.11 -1.84 11.69
CA ASP A 85 6.89 -3.21 12.18
C ASP A 85 5.50 -3.40 12.80
N SER A 86 4.89 -2.31 13.29
CA SER A 86 3.52 -2.30 13.82
C SER A 86 2.46 -2.71 12.79
N ASP A 87 2.78 -2.69 11.49
CA ASP A 87 1.87 -3.12 10.42
C ASP A 87 1.75 -4.64 10.29
N GLU A 88 2.60 -5.43 10.96
CA GLU A 88 2.67 -6.90 10.80
C GLU A 88 1.30 -7.55 11.02
N GLY A 89 0.64 -7.26 12.15
CA GLY A 89 -0.63 -7.89 12.49
C GLY A 89 -1.75 -7.57 11.51
N ARG A 90 -1.87 -6.30 11.09
CA ARG A 90 -2.89 -5.88 10.11
C ARG A 90 -2.60 -6.50 8.74
N TRP A 91 -1.35 -6.46 8.29
CA TRP A 91 -0.93 -7.03 7.01
C TRP A 91 -1.19 -8.54 6.99
N ALA A 92 -0.82 -9.24 8.07
CA ALA A 92 -1.01 -10.68 8.19
C ALA A 92 -2.50 -11.04 8.20
N GLY A 93 -3.33 -10.25 8.89
CA GLY A 93 -4.78 -10.40 8.88
C GLY A 93 -5.39 -10.30 7.48
N VAL A 94 -5.03 -9.27 6.71
CA VAL A 94 -5.51 -9.10 5.33
C VAL A 94 -5.06 -10.26 4.45
N LYS A 95 -3.77 -10.61 4.47
CA LYS A 95 -3.26 -11.73 3.65
C LYS A 95 -3.89 -13.06 4.02
N THR A 96 -4.11 -13.32 5.30
CA THR A 96 -4.81 -14.52 5.76
C THR A 96 -6.23 -14.58 5.21
N ALA A 97 -6.97 -13.45 5.20
CA ALA A 97 -8.30 -13.40 4.59
C ALA A 97 -8.28 -13.69 3.08
N VAL A 98 -7.24 -13.28 2.36
CA VAL A 98 -7.03 -13.62 0.95
C VAL A 98 -6.81 -15.13 0.78
N LEU A 99 -5.89 -15.71 1.55
CA LEU A 99 -5.54 -17.12 1.50
C LEU A 99 -6.72 -18.03 1.90
N ASP A 100 -7.55 -17.55 2.83
CA ASP A 100 -8.78 -18.24 3.26
C ASP A 100 -9.96 -18.03 2.27
N MET A 101 -9.77 -17.32 1.16
CA MET A 101 -10.82 -16.94 0.20
C MET A 101 -12.01 -16.20 0.83
N ARG A 102 -11.79 -15.49 1.94
CA ARG A 102 -12.81 -14.65 2.60
C ARG A 102 -12.96 -13.28 1.93
N GLY A 103 -11.98 -12.86 1.13
CA GLY A 103 -11.96 -11.56 0.47
C GLY A 103 -11.83 -10.39 1.44
N TRP A 104 -11.98 -9.17 0.91
CA TRP A 104 -12.02 -7.91 1.66
C TRP A 104 -12.90 -6.90 0.90
N PRO A 105 -13.45 -5.87 1.57
CA PRO A 105 -14.23 -4.85 0.89
C PRO A 105 -13.36 -4.09 -0.13
N PRO A 106 -13.93 -3.56 -1.22
CA PRO A 106 -13.22 -2.66 -2.12
C PRO A 106 -12.56 -1.49 -1.38
N ILE A 107 -11.52 -0.93 -1.98
CA ILE A 107 -10.86 0.27 -1.47
C ILE A 107 -11.47 1.53 -2.08
N ASP A 108 -11.43 2.62 -1.33
CA ASP A 108 -11.75 3.96 -1.84
C ASP A 108 -10.47 4.64 -2.33
N VAL A 109 -10.49 5.14 -3.56
CA VAL A 109 -9.36 5.81 -4.21
C VAL A 109 -9.82 7.02 -5.03
N TYR A 110 -8.89 7.92 -5.31
CA TYR A 110 -9.11 9.04 -6.22
C TYR A 110 -8.30 8.83 -7.49
N LYS A 111 -8.95 8.98 -8.64
CA LYS A 111 -8.30 9.02 -9.96
C LYS A 111 -7.81 10.44 -10.27
N ILE A 112 -6.54 10.61 -10.58
CA ILE A 112 -5.90 11.87 -10.94
C ILE A 112 -5.26 11.74 -12.33
N GLY A 113 -5.87 12.36 -13.33
CA GLY A 113 -5.43 12.23 -14.71
C GLY A 113 -5.63 10.79 -15.21
N GLU A 114 -4.55 10.15 -15.65
CA GLU A 114 -4.55 8.75 -16.11
C GLU A 114 -4.23 7.72 -15.02
N ALA A 115 -3.85 8.18 -13.82
CA ALA A 115 -3.62 7.34 -12.65
C ALA A 115 -4.87 7.27 -11.78
#